data_AF-A0A5J4PAA1-F1
#
_entry.id   AF-A0A5J4PAA1-F1
#
_cell.length_a   1.000
_cell.length_b   1.000
_cell.length_c   1.000
_cell.angle_alpha   90.00
_cell.angle_beta   90.00
_cell.angle_gamma   90.00
#
_symmetry.space_group_name_H-M   'P 1'
#
loop_
_entity.id
_entity.type
_entity.pdbx_description
1 polymer ?
#
loop_
_entity_poly.entity_id
_entity_poly.type
_entity_poly.pdbx_seq_one_letter_code
_entity_poly.pdbx_strand_id
1 'polypeptide(L)' 'MKVSYKKQFGAEPEVKVVHAGLECGIIGATIKGLDMISIGPTLRSPHSPDERAYIPSVAKFYDFLVATLENTPVKK' A
#
# COMPACT_ATOMS: atom_id res chain seq x y z
N MET A 1 -2.37 10.30 3.32
CA MET A 1 -1.52 9.09 3.39
C MET A 1 -0.08 9.36 3.86
N LYS A 2 0.74 10.16 3.16
CA LYS A 2 2.14 10.44 3.57
C LYS A 2 2.28 10.96 5.00
N VAL A 3 1.48 11.98 5.36
CA VAL A 3 1.46 12.56 6.71
C VAL A 3 1.12 11.52 7.78
N SER A 4 0.12 10.66 7.52
CA SER A 4 -0.26 9.58 8.45
C SER A 4 0.86 8.57 8.63
N TYR A 5 1.50 8.14 7.54
CA TYR A 5 2.62 7.20 7.60
C TYR A 5 3.79 7.77 8.40
N LYS A 6 4.17 9.03 8.16
CA LYS A 6 5.22 9.71 8.93
C LYS A 6 4.87 9.87 10.40
N LYS A 7 3.63 10.24 10.72
CA LYS A 7 3.17 10.33 12.11
C LYS A 7 3.29 8.98 12.83
N GLN A 8 2.95 7.89 12.15
CA GLN A 8 2.91 6.55 12.73
C GLN A 8 4.31 5.92 12.85
N PHE A 9 5.19 6.12 11.88
CA PHE A 9 6.47 5.42 11.80
C PHE A 9 7.71 6.31 11.90
N GLY A 10 7.54 7.63 12.07
CA GLY A 10 8.64 8.59 12.18
C GLY A 10 9.44 8.80 10.89
N ALA A 11 9.00 8.21 9.76
CA ALA A 11 9.71 8.24 8.49
C ALA A 11 8.75 8.58 7.34
N GLU A 12 9.21 9.35 6.35
CA GLU A 12 8.44 9.58 5.12
C GLU A 12 8.36 8.27 4.31
N PRO A 13 7.18 7.89 3.79
CA PRO A 13 7.08 6.75 2.89
C PRO A 13 7.64 7.13 1.51
N GLU A 14 8.34 6.20 0.88
CA GLU A 14 8.74 6.34 -0.51
C GLU A 14 7.53 6.12 -1.43
N VAL A 15 7.26 7.09 -2.31
CA VAL A 15 6.24 6.96 -3.36
C VAL A 15 6.92 6.66 -4.67
N LYS A 16 6.56 5.52 -5.26
CA LYS A 16 7.21 4.97 -6.46
C LYS A 16 6.17 4.51 -7.47
N VAL A 17 6.64 4.34 -8.70
CA VAL A 17 6.01 3.50 -9.71
C VAL A 17 6.85 2.24 -9.89
N VAL A 18 6.22 1.13 -10.23
CA VAL A 18 6.91 -0.15 -10.49
C VAL A 18 6.80 -0.49 -11.97
N HIS A 19 7.86 -1.05 -12.54
CA HIS A 19 7.84 -1.61 -13.89
C HIS A 19 7.31 -3.05 -13.83
N ALA A 20 6.06 -3.20 -13.41
CA ALA A 20 5.34 -4.46 -13.28
C ALA A 20 3.83 -4.23 -13.47
N GLY A 21 3.07 -5.30 -13.70
CA GLY A 21 1.62 -5.23 -13.75
C GLY A 21 1.01 -5.06 -12.35
N LEU A 22 0.09 -4.10 -12.21
CA LEU A 22 -0.80 -3.96 -11.07
C LEU A 22 -2.23 -3.82 -11.58
N GLU A 23 -3.17 -4.47 -10.90
CA GLU A 23 -4.59 -4.41 -11.25
C GLU A 23 -5.14 -2.98 -11.15
N CYS A 24 -4.52 -2.10 -10.34
CA CYS A 24 -4.84 -0.67 -10.29
C CYS A 24 -4.84 -0.01 -11.68
N GLY A 25 -4.02 -0.47 -12.63
CA GLY A 25 -4.04 0.05 -14.00
C GLY A 25 -5.36 -0.23 -14.71
N ILE A 26 -5.88 -1.46 -14.59
CA ILE A 26 -7.16 -1.87 -15.20
C ILE A 26 -8.34 -1.27 -14.44
N ILE A 27 -8.29 -1.29 -13.10
CA ILE A 27 -9.33 -0.76 -12.23
C ILE A 27 -9.50 0.74 -12.49
N GLY A 28 -8.41 1.50 -12.54
CA GLY A 28 -8.45 2.95 -12.79
C GLY A 28 -8.89 3.33 -14.20
N ALA A 29 -8.59 2.50 -15.19
CA ALA A 29 -9.10 2.68 -16.55
C ALA A 29 -10.62 2.45 -16.63
N THR A 30 -11.15 1.56 -15.78
CA THR A 30 -12.57 1.19 -15.74
C THR A 30 -13.39 2.15 -14.89
N ILE A 31 -12.91 2.48 -13.68
CA ILE A 31 -13.61 3.34 -12.72
C ILE A 31 -12.98 4.74 -12.75
N LYS A 32 -13.50 5.58 -13.65
CA LYS A 32 -13.01 6.96 -13.82
C LYS A 32 -13.21 7.76 -12.54
N GLY A 33 -12.15 8.48 -12.14
CA GLY A 33 -12.18 9.37 -10.96
C GLY A 33 -11.99 8.66 -9.62
N LEU A 34 -11.73 7.34 -9.60
CA LEU A 34 -11.37 6.62 -8.38
C LEU A 34 -9.96 7.00 -7.93
N ASP A 35 -9.82 7.56 -6.73
CA ASP A 35 -8.52 7.77 -6.09
C ASP A 35 -8.02 6.44 -5.52
N MET A 36 -6.77 6.09 -5.80
CA MET A 36 -6.22 4.77 -5.49
C MET A 36 -4.76 4.85 -5.08
N ILE A 37 -4.39 3.95 -4.19
CA ILE A 37 -3.00 3.66 -3.80
C ILE A 37 -2.79 2.14 -3.80
N SER A 38 -1.53 1.72 -3.99
CA SER A 38 -1.10 0.34 -3.75
C SER A 38 -0.04 0.34 -2.65
N ILE A 39 -0.23 -0.51 -1.64
CA ILE A 39 0.66 -0.69 -0.48
C ILE A 39 0.64 -2.17 -0.07
N GLY A 40 1.71 -2.64 0.56
CA GLY A 40 1.80 -4.02 1.02
C GLY A 40 3.03 -4.29 1.90
N PRO A 41 3.12 -5.49 2.50
CA PRO A 41 4.31 -5.93 3.23
C PRO A 41 5.47 -6.21 2.27
N THR A 42 6.66 -6.42 2.83
CA THR A 42 7.83 -6.82 2.05
C THR A 42 7.78 -8.31 1.73
N LEU A 43 7.59 -8.62 0.45
CA LEU A 43 7.74 -9.97 -0.10
C LEU A 43 9.07 -10.08 -0.86
N ARG A 44 9.64 -11.28 -0.90
CA ARG A 44 10.85 -11.59 -1.69
C ARG A 44 10.60 -12.82 -2.55
N SER A 45 11.10 -12.75 -3.78
CA SER A 45 10.96 -13.81 -4.79
C SER A 45 9.52 -14.26 -5.05
N PRO A 46 8.53 -13.35 -5.20
CA PRO A 46 7.17 -13.77 -5.53
C PRO A 46 7.16 -14.55 -6.86
N HIS A 47 6.30 -15.56 -6.96
CA HIS A 47 6.18 -16.47 -8.11
C HIS A 47 7.32 -17.49 -8.28
N SER A 48 8.15 -17.71 -7.26
CA SER A 48 9.12 -18.80 -7.23
C SER A 48 8.91 -19.71 -6.01
N PRO A 49 9.47 -20.93 -6.01
CA PRO A 49 9.48 -21.77 -4.81
C PRO A 49 10.18 -21.13 -3.59
N ASP A 50 10.94 -20.06 -3.80
CA ASP A 50 11.64 -19.30 -2.75
C ASP A 50 10.82 -18.11 -2.22
N GLU A 51 9.56 -17.99 -2.64
CA GLU A 51 8.64 -16.94 -2.22
C GLU A 51 8.51 -16.92 -0.70
N ARG A 52 8.72 -15.73 -0.11
CA ARG A 52 8.65 -15.54 1.33
C ARG A 52 8.28 -14.12 1.73
N ALA A 53 7.62 -14.01 2.86
CA ALA A 53 7.25 -12.74 3.48
C ALA A 53 8.21 -12.38 4.62
N TYR A 54 8.56 -11.10 4.74
CA TYR A 54 9.27 -10.59 5.90
C TYR A 54 8.28 -10.27 7.02
N ILE A 55 8.11 -11.19 7.98
CA ILE A 55 7.09 -11.15 9.04
C ILE A 55 6.98 -9.77 9.74
N PRO A 56 8.09 -9.11 10.15
CA PRO A 56 7.98 -7.80 10.81
C PRO A 56 7.33 -6.71 9.95
N SER A 57 7.42 -6.80 8.61
CA SER A 57 6.75 -5.85 7.71
C SER A 57 5.24 -6.06 7.59
N VAL A 58 4.73 -7.24 7.94
CA VAL A 58 3.30 -7.55 7.90
C VAL A 58 2.54 -6.75 8.94
N ALA A 59 3.04 -6.70 10.18
CA ALA A 59 2.47 -5.86 11.24
C ALA A 59 2.47 -4.38 10.82
N LYS A 60 3.60 -3.87 10.33
CA LYS A 60 3.71 -2.49 9.85
C LYS A 60 2.71 -2.15 8.74
N PHE A 61 2.52 -3.06 7.78
CA PHE A 61 1.51 -2.91 6.73
C PHE A 61 0.09 -2.88 7.31
N TYR A 62 -0.24 -3.82 8.20
CA TYR A 62 -1.57 -3.93 8.79
C TYR A 62 -1.92 -2.70 9.64
N ASP A 63 -0.99 -2.25 10.48
CA ASP A 63 -1.18 -1.05 11.30
C ASP A 63 -1.41 0.20 10.45
N PHE A 64 -0.74 0.30 9.30
CA PHE A 64 -0.95 1.40 8.37
C PHE A 64 -2.28 1.30 7.62
N LEU A 65 -2.71 0.08 7.25
CA LEU A 65 -4.01 -0.17 6.65
C LEU A 65 -5.15 0.26 7.59
N VAL A 66 -5.10 -0.16 8.85
CA VAL A 66 -6.11 0.23 9.86
C VAL A 66 -6.14 1.75 10.02
N ALA A 67 -4.98 2.37 10.25
CA ALA A 67 -4.89 3.83 10.39
C ALA A 67 -5.42 4.57 9.15
N THR A 68 -5.22 4.02 7.95
CA THR A 68 -5.77 4.58 6.70
C THR A 68 -7.29 4.58 6.71
N LEU A 69 -7.90 3.45 7.07
CA LEU A 69 -9.35 3.28 7.09
C LEU A 69 -9.99 4.18 8.15
N GLU A 70 -9.41 4.25 9.34
CA GLU A 70 -9.88 5.12 10.43
C GLU A 70 -9.83 6.62 10.07
N ASN A 71 -8.84 7.03 9.29
CA ASN A 71 -8.66 8.42 8.86
C ASN A 71 -9.29 8.73 7.49
N THR A 72 -10.13 7.83 6.97
CA THR A 72 -10.84 8.06 5.71
C THR A 72 -11.86 9.19 5.90
N PRO A 73 -11.83 10.24 5.05
CA PRO A 73 -12.73 11.38 5.23
C PRO A 73 -14.20 10.98 4.98
N VAL A 74 -15.11 11.58 5.75
CA VAL A 74 -16.55 11.43 5.52
C VAL A 74 -16.92 12.11 4.21
N LYS A 75 -17.67 11.39 3.36
CA LYS A 75 -18.20 11.95 2.12
C LYS A 75 -19.14 13.11 2.47
N LYS A 76 -18.85 14.29 1.92
CA LYS A 76 -19.74 15.46 2.00
C LYS A 76 -20.92 15.31 1.06
#